data_AF-F6BBF8-F1
#
_entry.id   AF-F6BBF8-F1
#
_cell.length_a   1.000
_cell.length_b   1.000
_cell.length_c   1.000
_cell.angle_alpha   90.00
_cell.angle_beta   90.00
_cell.angle_gamma   90.00
#
_symmetry.space_group_name_H-M   'P 1'
#
loop_
_entity.id
_entity.type
_entity.pdbx_description
1 polymer ?
#
loop_
_entity_poly.entity_id
_entity_poly.type
_entity_poly.pdbx_seq_one_letter_code
_entity_poly.pdbx_strand_id
1 'polypeptide(L)'
;MDIKKVGILFLMFIFLSFCSAFPTNAIVIANKDSVDYDYAKLLMNNMYSNKKVTVVGNHINITDTKVYYIPAYNKLKISENGETLIVEFENNNKSIQYKSLTYEREINFEKDKKVEFFGKLYKILDHDGDSLILGDEVKNITTNESFEYKNYKIVLKAVSFDKNELLVDVYKDNELIESVKLKKGKYHQVKDSDIGIIYNETYESLKRLYFNFNVYDAIKLVDGEEFPLNKDFIVYIRGNKIELEHKHPENLPENFKIMNFNVYVDSFGNITTFRVKTTHNYEEEIDDIQYLGDDVWGIKEGNKTYVFYCGEKYKNATFYFGCGKILDDNVLKVDSDLILIGGPVSNNITNQIKDKLKIKIDNNNPGKNRGVIQLIKNPYNPKHNILVLAGSDRNGTKACVLAVINGIYKNQDIMIVELDGDKVKVIK
;
A
#
# COMPACT_ATOMS: atom_id res chain seq x y z
N MET A 1 24.21 31.44 18.56
CA MET A 1 23.92 31.20 17.12
C MET A 1 22.54 30.58 17.05
N ASP A 2 21.61 31.27 16.38
CA ASP A 2 20.15 31.11 16.51
C ASP A 2 19.59 29.70 16.23
N ILE A 3 18.84 29.17 17.20
CA ILE A 3 18.17 27.86 17.22
C ILE A 3 16.72 28.01 16.73
N LYS A 4 16.52 28.32 15.45
CA LYS A 4 15.15 28.47 14.88
C LYS A 4 14.95 27.76 13.55
N LYS A 5 15.38 26.50 13.38
CA LYS A 5 15.04 25.70 12.18
C LYS A 5 15.03 24.17 12.38
N VAL A 6 14.38 23.66 13.42
CA VAL A 6 14.12 22.21 13.52
C VAL A 6 12.67 21.98 13.91
N GLY A 7 11.92 21.22 13.09
CA GLY A 7 10.55 20.78 13.40
C GLY A 7 10.55 19.27 13.62
N ILE A 8 9.91 18.80 14.70
CA ILE A 8 9.93 17.40 15.19
C ILE A 8 8.48 17.01 15.65
N LEU A 9 8.05 15.74 15.67
CA LEU A 9 6.68 15.24 16.02
C LEU A 9 6.71 14.01 17.00
N PHE A 10 5.71 13.79 17.90
CA PHE A 10 5.71 12.85 19.08
C PHE A 10 4.44 11.95 19.23
N LEU A 11 4.57 10.68 19.72
CA LEU A 11 3.71 9.93 20.70
C LEU A 11 4.34 8.56 21.10
N MET A 12 3.90 7.91 22.20
CA MET A 12 4.58 6.85 22.99
C MET A 12 3.81 5.51 23.08
N PHE A 13 4.49 4.34 22.96
CA PHE A 13 4.17 3.07 23.67
C PHE A 13 5.40 2.13 23.73
N ILE A 14 5.53 1.38 24.83
CA ILE A 14 6.66 0.51 25.22
C ILE A 14 6.36 -0.96 24.80
N PHE A 15 7.45 -1.75 24.61
CA PHE A 15 7.59 -3.21 24.35
C PHE A 15 7.89 -3.54 22.87
N LEU A 16 8.88 -4.38 22.48
CA LEU A 16 9.66 -5.44 23.15
C LEU A 16 11.14 -5.39 22.70
N SER A 17 12.04 -5.73 23.62
CA SER A 17 13.45 -6.00 23.36
C SER A 17 13.66 -7.41 22.78
N PHE A 18 14.75 -7.55 22.02
CA PHE A 18 15.37 -8.78 21.51
C PHE A 18 14.74 -9.48 20.30
N CYS A 19 15.03 -8.94 19.12
CA CYS A 19 15.68 -9.68 18.05
C CYS A 19 16.40 -8.66 17.14
N SER A 20 17.38 -9.09 16.35
CA SER A 20 18.21 -8.28 15.44
C SER A 20 17.40 -7.65 14.28
N ALA A 21 16.41 -6.84 14.62
CA ALA A 21 15.58 -6.07 13.71
C ALA A 21 16.12 -4.63 13.61
N PHE A 22 15.85 -3.99 12.48
CA PHE A 22 16.04 -2.55 12.30
C PHE A 22 15.42 -1.81 13.49
N PRO A 23 15.99 -0.71 14.01
CA PRO A 23 15.47 -0.09 15.22
C PRO A 23 14.12 0.56 14.93
N THR A 24 13.04 -0.19 15.21
CA THR A 24 11.66 0.15 14.85
C THR A 24 11.13 1.38 15.58
N ASN A 25 11.82 1.79 16.66
CA ASN A 25 11.49 2.96 17.47
C ASN A 25 12.62 4.03 17.45
N ALA A 26 13.56 3.95 16.51
CA ALA A 26 14.63 4.92 16.41
C ALA A 26 14.12 6.30 16.02
N ILE A 27 14.86 7.32 16.46
CA ILE A 27 14.58 8.71 16.14
C ILE A 27 15.37 9.12 14.91
N VAL A 28 14.66 9.49 13.85
CA VAL A 28 15.24 9.90 12.57
C VAL A 28 15.59 11.39 12.60
N ILE A 29 16.85 11.70 12.32
CA ILE A 29 17.39 13.06 12.38
C ILE A 29 18.01 13.41 11.03
N ALA A 30 17.48 14.45 10.42
CA ALA A 30 17.99 15.03 9.18
C ALA A 30 17.90 16.56 9.22
N ASN A 31 18.75 17.22 8.43
CA ASN A 31 18.69 18.67 8.29
C ASN A 31 17.51 19.09 7.40
N LYS A 32 16.52 19.78 7.98
CA LYS A 32 15.29 20.23 7.32
C LYS A 32 15.51 21.09 6.07
N ASP A 33 16.61 21.85 6.02
CA ASP A 33 16.94 22.73 4.89
C ASP A 33 17.75 22.01 3.79
N SER A 34 17.93 20.69 3.90
CA SER A 34 18.70 19.87 2.96
C SER A 34 17.86 18.79 2.30
N VAL A 35 18.36 18.23 1.19
CA VAL A 35 17.73 17.10 0.48
C VAL A 35 17.65 15.85 1.38
N ASP A 36 18.51 15.75 2.40
CA ASP A 36 18.49 14.65 3.36
C ASP A 36 17.18 14.59 4.15
N TYR A 37 16.44 15.70 4.26
CA TYR A 37 15.10 15.72 4.87
C TYR A 37 14.06 14.94 4.06
N ASP A 38 14.13 15.01 2.73
CA ASP A 38 13.24 14.22 1.87
C ASP A 38 13.63 12.75 1.87
N TYR A 39 14.91 12.43 2.04
CA TYR A 39 15.36 11.06 2.27
C TYR A 39 14.93 10.51 3.63
N ALA A 40 14.88 11.35 4.67
CA ALA A 40 14.29 11.00 5.95
C ALA A 40 12.81 10.67 5.83
N LYS A 41 12.02 11.50 5.14
CA LYS A 41 10.61 11.17 4.84
C LYS A 41 10.47 9.89 4.03
N LEU A 42 11.34 9.69 3.03
CA LEU A 42 11.33 8.47 2.22
C LEU A 42 11.57 7.23 3.08
N LEU A 43 12.53 7.28 4.01
CA LEU A 43 12.76 6.23 4.99
C LEU A 43 11.52 6.03 5.87
N MET A 44 11.02 7.12 6.46
CA MET A 44 9.91 7.08 7.41
C MET A 44 8.63 6.50 6.80
N ASN A 45 8.30 6.88 5.56
CA ASN A 45 7.14 6.38 4.81
C ASN A 45 7.18 4.86 4.53
N ASN A 46 8.34 4.23 4.67
CA ASN A 46 8.53 2.81 4.33
C ASN A 46 8.90 1.95 5.54
N MET A 47 9.44 2.54 6.60
CA MET A 47 9.88 1.81 7.79
C MET A 47 8.94 1.98 8.98
N TYR A 48 8.04 2.98 8.94
CA TYR A 48 7.14 3.31 10.05
C TYR A 48 5.69 3.39 9.57
N SER A 49 4.78 2.94 10.42
CA SER A 49 3.35 3.17 10.25
C SER A 49 3.08 4.68 10.20
N ASN A 50 2.24 5.10 9.28
CA ASN A 50 1.91 6.51 9.10
C ASN A 50 0.51 6.69 8.52
N LYS A 51 -0.11 7.82 8.88
CA LYS A 51 -1.41 8.24 8.34
C LYS A 51 -1.23 9.56 7.63
N LYS A 52 -1.38 9.55 6.31
CA LYS A 52 -1.40 10.77 5.49
C LYS A 52 -2.83 11.22 5.31
N VAL A 53 -3.09 12.48 5.61
CA VAL A 53 -4.42 13.06 5.62
C VAL A 53 -4.47 14.30 4.75
N THR A 54 -5.46 14.36 3.85
CA THR A 54 -5.71 15.49 2.94
C THR A 54 -7.16 15.93 3.05
N VAL A 55 -7.39 17.18 3.46
CA VAL A 55 -8.74 17.74 3.59
C VAL A 55 -9.22 18.30 2.24
N VAL A 56 -10.42 17.89 1.82
CA VAL A 56 -11.09 18.33 0.59
C VAL A 56 -12.54 18.71 0.90
N GLY A 57 -12.78 20.01 1.17
CA GLY A 57 -14.10 20.48 1.58
C GLY A 57 -14.51 19.90 2.95
N ASN A 58 -15.63 19.17 2.98
CA ASN A 58 -16.10 18.45 4.17
C ASN A 58 -15.53 17.03 4.28
N HIS A 59 -14.80 16.57 3.27
CA HIS A 59 -14.27 15.22 3.24
C HIS A 59 -12.78 15.22 3.60
N ILE A 60 -12.35 14.11 4.18
CA ILE A 60 -10.97 13.84 4.50
C ILE A 60 -10.53 12.57 3.79
N ASN A 61 -9.58 12.72 2.87
CA ASN A 61 -8.91 11.60 2.21
C ASN A 61 -7.76 11.12 3.09
N ILE A 62 -7.77 9.83 3.41
CA ILE A 62 -6.83 9.20 4.33
C ILE A 62 -6.11 8.08 3.59
N THR A 63 -4.78 8.10 3.67
CA THR A 63 -3.92 6.97 3.35
C THR A 63 -3.31 6.47 4.65
N ASP A 64 -3.81 5.34 5.15
CA ASP A 64 -3.29 4.68 6.35
C ASP A 64 -2.33 3.57 5.94
N THR A 65 -1.07 3.74 6.35
CA THR A 65 0.00 2.78 6.10
C THR A 65 0.38 2.14 7.42
N LYS A 66 0.25 0.82 7.53
CA LYS A 66 0.76 0.07 8.68
C LYS A 66 2.02 -0.70 8.28
N VAL A 67 3.00 -0.72 9.18
CA VAL A 67 4.25 -1.46 9.03
C VAL A 67 4.39 -2.38 10.23
N TYR A 68 4.42 -3.68 9.96
CA TYR A 68 4.54 -4.75 10.94
C TYR A 68 5.90 -5.42 10.84
N TYR A 69 6.52 -5.75 11.97
CA TYR A 69 7.72 -6.59 12.03
C TYR A 69 7.34 -7.91 12.68
N ILE A 70 7.14 -8.95 11.87
CA ILE A 70 6.52 -10.21 12.26
C ILE A 70 7.58 -11.31 12.30
N PRO A 71 7.86 -11.90 13.48
CA PRO A 71 8.70 -13.09 13.57
C PRO A 71 7.93 -14.33 13.11
N ALA A 72 8.55 -15.17 12.28
CA ALA A 72 7.98 -16.42 11.81
C ALA A 72 9.04 -17.52 11.67
N TYR A 73 8.70 -18.74 12.09
CA TYR A 73 9.58 -19.92 11.95
C TYR A 73 9.56 -20.46 10.52
N ASN A 74 8.36 -20.76 10.02
CA ASN A 74 8.12 -21.35 8.70
C ASN A 74 6.80 -20.89 8.08
N LYS A 75 6.02 -20.06 8.80
CA LYS A 75 4.71 -19.57 8.38
C LYS A 75 4.51 -18.13 8.82
N LEU A 76 4.34 -17.24 7.87
CA LEU A 76 3.88 -15.87 8.07
C LEU A 76 2.36 -15.85 7.91
N LYS A 77 1.66 -15.28 8.89
CA LYS A 77 0.23 -14.98 8.80
C LYS A 77 -0.01 -13.55 9.28
N ILE A 78 -0.68 -12.76 8.46
CA ILE A 78 -1.14 -11.42 8.80
C ILE A 78 -2.60 -11.27 8.38
N SER A 79 -3.42 -10.69 9.25
CA SER A 79 -4.83 -10.43 9.00
C SER A 79 -5.15 -8.98 9.35
N GLU A 80 -5.73 -8.24 8.41
CA GLU A 80 -6.06 -6.82 8.57
C GLU A 80 -7.25 -6.45 7.67
N ASN A 81 -8.22 -5.69 8.19
CA ASN A 81 -9.36 -5.17 7.43
C ASN A 81 -10.15 -6.22 6.62
N GLY A 82 -10.24 -7.46 7.11
CA GLY A 82 -10.92 -8.55 6.40
C GLY A 82 -10.08 -9.19 5.27
N GLU A 83 -8.82 -8.80 5.13
CA GLU A 83 -7.81 -9.49 4.31
C GLU A 83 -6.91 -10.34 5.18
N THR A 84 -6.46 -11.47 4.66
CA THR A 84 -5.46 -12.31 5.31
C THR A 84 -4.45 -12.79 4.28
N LEU A 85 -3.15 -12.63 4.58
CA LEU A 85 -2.07 -13.21 3.82
C LEU A 85 -1.43 -14.33 4.64
N ILE A 86 -1.31 -15.50 4.05
CA ILE A 86 -0.69 -16.69 4.62
C ILE A 86 0.43 -17.12 3.67
N VAL A 87 1.64 -17.26 4.21
CA VAL A 87 2.82 -17.65 3.44
C VAL A 87 3.58 -18.71 4.21
N GLU A 88 3.76 -19.88 3.63
CA GLU A 88 4.65 -20.90 4.18
C GLU A 88 5.98 -20.90 3.43
N PHE A 89 7.06 -21.13 4.17
CA PHE A 89 8.40 -21.00 3.63
C PHE A 89 9.40 -21.93 4.32
N GLU A 90 10.50 -22.17 3.64
CA GLU A 90 11.73 -22.74 4.17
C GLU A 90 12.80 -21.65 4.29
N ASN A 91 13.54 -21.68 5.39
CA ASN A 91 14.66 -20.78 5.65
C ASN A 91 15.92 -21.61 5.90
N ASN A 92 16.98 -21.33 5.14
CA ASN A 92 18.29 -21.99 5.26
C ASN A 92 19.35 -21.10 5.97
N ASN A 93 18.90 -20.12 6.74
CA ASN A 93 19.67 -19.05 7.41
C ASN A 93 20.31 -18.00 6.49
N LYS A 94 20.16 -18.10 5.16
CA LYS A 94 20.72 -17.14 4.19
C LYS A 94 19.75 -16.72 3.11
N SER A 95 18.78 -17.56 2.81
CA SER A 95 17.74 -17.33 1.82
C SER A 95 16.45 -17.99 2.28
N ILE A 96 15.36 -17.53 1.67
CA ILE A 96 14.03 -18.08 1.85
C ILE A 96 13.57 -18.75 0.56
N GLN A 97 12.82 -19.83 0.68
CA GLN A 97 12.05 -20.40 -0.43
C GLN A 97 10.59 -20.51 -0.01
N TYR A 98 9.70 -19.90 -0.78
CA TYR A 98 8.28 -19.95 -0.51
C TYR A 98 7.67 -21.26 -1.02
N LYS A 99 6.81 -21.85 -0.21
CA LYS A 99 6.16 -23.15 -0.46
C LYS A 99 4.69 -23.03 -0.82
N SER A 100 4.00 -22.14 -0.13
CA SER A 100 2.60 -21.84 -0.37
C SER A 100 2.36 -20.36 -0.11
N LEU A 101 1.43 -19.80 -0.87
CA LEU A 101 0.97 -18.44 -0.65
C LEU A 101 -0.51 -18.37 -0.93
N THR A 102 -1.25 -17.95 0.08
CA THR A 102 -2.69 -17.82 0.05
C THR A 102 -3.06 -16.41 0.51
N TYR A 103 -3.85 -15.72 -0.31
CA TYR A 103 -4.53 -14.49 0.08
C TYR A 103 -6.02 -14.77 0.26
N GLU A 104 -6.59 -14.35 1.38
CA GLU A 104 -8.02 -14.44 1.65
C GLU A 104 -8.62 -13.05 1.77
N ARG A 105 -9.82 -12.86 1.23
CA ARG A 105 -10.67 -11.69 1.45
C ARG A 105 -12.03 -12.13 1.96
N GLU A 106 -12.43 -11.62 3.11
CA GLU A 106 -13.80 -11.72 3.58
C GLU A 106 -14.71 -10.80 2.76
N ILE A 107 -15.80 -11.36 2.27
CA ILE A 107 -16.83 -10.66 1.51
C ILE A 107 -18.14 -10.70 2.29
N ASN A 108 -18.72 -9.52 2.46
CA ASN A 108 -20.10 -9.41 2.90
C ASN A 108 -21.02 -9.51 1.68
N PHE A 109 -21.73 -10.64 1.57
CA PHE A 109 -22.69 -10.93 0.50
C PHE A 109 -24.06 -10.28 0.71
N GLU A 110 -24.20 -9.33 1.64
CA GLU A 110 -25.43 -8.55 1.80
C GLU A 110 -25.82 -7.82 0.51
N LYS A 111 -27.10 -7.90 0.17
CA LYS A 111 -27.68 -7.26 -1.01
C LYS A 111 -27.46 -5.74 -0.96
N ASP A 112 -27.08 -5.16 -2.09
CA ASP A 112 -26.87 -3.73 -2.30
C ASP A 112 -25.64 -3.10 -1.61
N LYS A 113 -24.86 -3.86 -0.82
CA LYS A 113 -23.56 -3.38 -0.31
C LYS A 113 -22.47 -3.52 -1.37
N LYS A 114 -21.62 -2.49 -1.47
CA LYS A 114 -20.37 -2.58 -2.23
C LYS A 114 -19.32 -3.33 -1.41
N VAL A 115 -18.52 -4.13 -2.09
CA VAL A 115 -17.40 -4.86 -1.53
C VAL A 115 -16.12 -4.27 -2.08
N GLU A 116 -15.19 -3.92 -1.19
CA GLU A 116 -13.85 -3.55 -1.62
C GLU A 116 -13.04 -4.81 -1.94
N PHE A 117 -12.53 -4.88 -3.16
CA PHE A 117 -11.64 -5.93 -3.64
C PHE A 117 -10.52 -5.27 -4.44
N PHE A 118 -9.26 -5.54 -4.11
CA PHE A 118 -8.10 -4.91 -4.78
C PHE A 118 -8.12 -3.37 -4.79
N GLY A 119 -8.56 -2.74 -3.70
CA GLY A 119 -8.63 -1.27 -3.58
C GLY A 119 -9.68 -0.62 -4.47
N LYS A 120 -10.62 -1.39 -5.02
CA LYS A 120 -11.77 -0.91 -5.79
C LYS A 120 -13.07 -1.42 -5.16
N LEU A 121 -14.09 -0.57 -5.17
CA LEU A 121 -15.42 -0.92 -4.68
C LEU A 121 -16.24 -1.52 -5.81
N TYR A 122 -16.74 -2.74 -5.61
CA TYR A 122 -17.58 -3.46 -6.54
C TYR A 122 -18.97 -3.71 -5.96
N LYS A 123 -20.00 -3.69 -6.79
CA LYS A 123 -21.29 -4.34 -6.48
C LYS A 123 -21.17 -5.83 -6.77
N ILE A 124 -21.80 -6.66 -5.95
CA ILE A 124 -22.03 -8.07 -6.29
C ILE A 124 -23.19 -8.12 -7.28
N LEU A 125 -22.91 -8.52 -8.51
CA LEU A 125 -23.91 -8.59 -9.59
C LEU A 125 -24.58 -9.96 -9.68
N ASP A 126 -23.84 -11.02 -9.36
CA ASP A 126 -24.33 -12.40 -9.33
C ASP A 126 -23.47 -13.29 -8.42
N HIS A 127 -24.07 -14.33 -7.84
CA HIS A 127 -23.41 -15.35 -7.00
C HIS A 127 -24.24 -16.63 -6.99
N ASP A 128 -23.65 -17.75 -7.41
CA ASP A 128 -24.31 -19.08 -7.42
C ASP A 128 -23.55 -20.16 -6.62
N GLY A 129 -22.54 -19.76 -5.85
CA GLY A 129 -21.74 -20.63 -4.98
C GLY A 129 -20.41 -21.05 -5.62
N ASP A 130 -20.46 -21.41 -6.90
CA ASP A 130 -19.28 -21.77 -7.70
C ASP A 130 -18.74 -20.59 -8.51
N SER A 131 -19.51 -19.51 -8.63
CA SER A 131 -19.07 -18.27 -9.27
C SER A 131 -19.54 -17.02 -8.55
N LEU A 132 -18.77 -15.94 -8.70
CA LEU A 132 -19.05 -14.62 -8.15
C LEU A 132 -18.70 -13.55 -9.18
N ILE A 133 -19.64 -12.62 -9.39
CA ILE A 133 -19.45 -11.51 -10.32
C ILE A 133 -19.42 -10.20 -9.55
N LEU A 134 -18.27 -9.53 -9.61
CA LEU A 134 -18.04 -8.22 -9.03
C LEU A 134 -18.06 -7.19 -10.14
N GLY A 135 -18.85 -6.13 -10.03
CA GLY A 135 -18.94 -5.10 -11.06
C GLY A 135 -18.95 -3.67 -10.53
N ASP A 136 -18.25 -2.79 -11.21
CA ASP A 136 -18.28 -1.34 -11.00
C ASP A 136 -19.09 -0.68 -12.11
N GLU A 137 -20.07 0.13 -11.73
CA GLU A 137 -21.01 0.71 -12.69
C GLU A 137 -20.37 1.91 -13.39
N VAL A 138 -20.18 1.82 -14.69
CA VAL A 138 -19.44 2.82 -15.47
C VAL A 138 -20.32 3.71 -16.31
N LYS A 139 -21.51 3.24 -16.69
CA LYS A 139 -22.42 4.02 -17.54
C LYS A 139 -23.87 3.59 -17.37
N ASN A 140 -24.77 4.56 -17.30
CA ASN A 140 -26.19 4.35 -17.51
C ASN A 140 -26.54 4.88 -18.91
N ILE A 141 -27.13 4.03 -19.75
CA ILE A 141 -27.39 4.31 -21.16
C ILE A 141 -28.87 4.14 -21.45
N THR A 142 -29.46 5.14 -22.10
CA THR A 142 -30.80 5.03 -22.68
C THR A 142 -30.69 5.14 -24.20
N THR A 143 -31.15 4.11 -24.92
CA THR A 143 -31.08 4.07 -26.39
C THR A 143 -32.29 3.34 -26.99
N ASN A 144 -32.59 3.58 -28.25
CA ASN A 144 -33.60 2.87 -29.03
C ASN A 144 -33.00 2.02 -30.16
N GLU A 145 -31.68 2.04 -30.35
CA GLU A 145 -31.01 1.42 -31.51
C GLU A 145 -29.73 0.69 -31.14
N SER A 146 -28.71 1.40 -30.65
CA SER A 146 -27.43 0.82 -30.25
C SER A 146 -26.68 1.72 -29.27
N PHE A 147 -25.64 1.18 -28.66
CA PHE A 147 -24.65 1.95 -27.91
C PHE A 147 -23.27 1.34 -28.02
N GLU A 148 -22.25 2.14 -27.71
CA GLU A 148 -20.85 1.74 -27.72
C GLU A 148 -20.21 1.93 -26.35
N TYR A 149 -19.35 0.99 -25.97
CA TYR A 149 -18.54 1.04 -24.77
C TYR A 149 -17.22 0.28 -25.00
N LYS A 150 -16.08 0.91 -24.68
CA LYS A 150 -14.74 0.46 -25.10
C LYS A 150 -14.73 0.22 -26.62
N ASN A 151 -14.27 -0.95 -27.07
CA ASN A 151 -14.29 -1.38 -28.46
C ASN A 151 -15.51 -2.25 -28.82
N TYR A 152 -16.56 -2.22 -28.00
CA TYR A 152 -17.77 -3.00 -28.20
C TYR A 152 -18.94 -2.13 -28.64
N LYS A 153 -19.77 -2.67 -29.51
CA LYS A 153 -21.03 -2.09 -29.97
C LYS A 153 -22.18 -3.06 -29.73
N ILE A 154 -23.18 -2.62 -28.98
CA ILE A 154 -24.37 -3.39 -28.64
C ILE A 154 -25.52 -2.85 -29.48
N VAL A 155 -26.12 -3.70 -30.31
CA VAL A 155 -27.18 -3.33 -31.26
C VAL A 155 -28.48 -4.05 -30.88
N LEU A 156 -29.54 -3.29 -30.65
CA LEU A 156 -30.85 -3.85 -30.34
C LEU A 156 -31.50 -4.40 -31.61
N LYS A 157 -32.00 -5.64 -31.53
CA LYS A 157 -32.65 -6.34 -32.66
C LYS A 157 -34.14 -6.48 -32.48
N ALA A 158 -34.57 -6.89 -31.29
CA ALA A 158 -35.97 -7.13 -31.00
C ALA A 158 -36.24 -7.01 -29.50
N VAL A 159 -37.50 -6.76 -29.18
CA VAL A 159 -38.02 -6.77 -27.81
C VAL A 159 -39.21 -7.72 -27.74
N SER A 160 -39.34 -8.45 -26.64
CA SER A 160 -40.51 -9.27 -26.36
C SER A 160 -41.77 -8.41 -26.17
N PHE A 161 -42.95 -8.99 -26.37
CA PHE A 161 -44.21 -8.25 -26.24
C PHE A 161 -44.44 -7.69 -24.83
N ASP A 162 -44.02 -8.45 -23.80
CA ASP A 162 -44.07 -8.04 -22.39
C ASP A 162 -42.93 -7.09 -21.98
N LYS A 163 -42.02 -6.78 -22.91
CA LYS A 163 -40.83 -5.92 -22.71
C LYS A 163 -39.86 -6.43 -21.65
N ASN A 164 -39.94 -7.70 -21.27
CA ASN A 164 -39.03 -8.32 -20.29
C ASN A 164 -37.77 -8.90 -20.91
N GLU A 165 -37.73 -9.12 -22.23
CA GLU A 165 -36.56 -9.65 -22.93
C GLU A 165 -36.17 -8.77 -24.11
N LEU A 166 -34.86 -8.58 -24.28
CA LEU A 166 -34.25 -7.90 -25.41
C LEU A 166 -33.30 -8.82 -26.15
N LEU A 167 -33.50 -8.98 -27.45
CA LEU A 167 -32.51 -9.60 -28.31
C LEU A 167 -31.52 -8.51 -28.75
N VAL A 168 -30.24 -8.72 -28.45
CA VAL A 168 -29.16 -7.81 -28.83
C VAL A 168 -28.05 -8.57 -29.55
N ASP A 169 -27.43 -7.91 -30.52
CA ASP A 169 -26.19 -8.34 -31.12
C ASP A 169 -25.04 -7.53 -30.51
N VAL A 170 -23.96 -8.20 -30.13
CA VAL A 170 -22.76 -7.56 -29.60
C VAL A 170 -21.61 -7.75 -30.58
N TYR A 171 -21.01 -6.63 -30.96
CA TYR A 171 -19.87 -6.57 -31.85
C TYR A 171 -18.64 -6.11 -31.08
N LYS A 172 -17.47 -6.66 -31.41
CA LYS A 172 -16.16 -6.20 -30.95
C LYS A 172 -15.32 -5.87 -32.17
N ASP A 173 -14.79 -4.64 -32.25
CA ASP A 173 -14.00 -4.19 -33.42
C ASP A 173 -14.74 -4.42 -34.76
N ASN A 174 -16.06 -4.27 -34.76
CA ASN A 174 -17.02 -4.53 -35.86
C ASN A 174 -17.27 -6.00 -36.23
N GLU A 175 -16.72 -6.97 -35.50
CA GLU A 175 -17.03 -8.39 -35.67
C GLU A 175 -18.11 -8.83 -34.67
N LEU A 176 -19.14 -9.56 -35.15
CA LEU A 176 -20.19 -10.09 -34.28
C LEU A 176 -19.60 -11.19 -33.39
N ILE A 177 -19.65 -11.00 -32.08
CA ILE A 177 -19.12 -11.97 -31.10
C ILE A 177 -20.21 -12.78 -30.41
N GLU A 178 -21.41 -12.21 -30.24
CA GLU A 178 -22.58 -12.89 -29.67
C GLU A 178 -23.90 -12.24 -30.11
N SER A 179 -24.94 -13.06 -30.16
CA SER A 179 -26.35 -12.62 -30.24
C SER A 179 -27.07 -13.20 -29.02
N VAL A 180 -27.58 -12.34 -28.14
CA VAL A 180 -28.03 -12.75 -26.80
C VAL A 180 -29.39 -12.15 -26.43
N LYS A 181 -30.14 -12.90 -25.62
CA LYS A 181 -31.37 -12.44 -24.99
C LYS A 181 -31.09 -11.91 -23.58
N LEU A 182 -31.14 -10.60 -23.42
CA LEU A 182 -31.04 -9.94 -22.13
C LEU A 182 -32.40 -9.99 -21.43
N LYS A 183 -32.45 -10.50 -20.21
CA LYS A 183 -33.65 -10.48 -19.36
C LYS A 183 -33.63 -9.25 -18.47
N LYS A 184 -34.78 -8.61 -18.31
CA LYS A 184 -34.95 -7.42 -17.47
C LYS A 184 -34.48 -7.68 -16.04
N GLY A 185 -33.63 -6.79 -15.52
CA GLY A 185 -33.04 -6.85 -14.18
C GLY A 185 -32.05 -8.01 -13.97
N LYS A 186 -31.67 -8.74 -15.04
CA LYS A 186 -30.69 -9.81 -14.96
C LYS A 186 -29.37 -9.37 -15.56
N TYR A 187 -28.30 -9.78 -14.89
CA TYR A 187 -26.94 -9.59 -15.33
C TYR A 187 -26.62 -10.47 -16.54
N HIS A 188 -25.89 -9.90 -17.49
CA HIS A 188 -25.29 -10.60 -18.61
C HIS A 188 -23.82 -10.19 -18.75
N GLN A 189 -22.91 -11.16 -18.74
CA GLN A 189 -21.50 -10.96 -19.06
C GLN A 189 -21.35 -11.06 -20.58
N VAL A 190 -20.87 -10.00 -21.22
CA VAL A 190 -20.52 -10.06 -22.64
C VAL A 190 -19.40 -11.08 -22.82
N LYS A 191 -19.58 -12.00 -23.78
CA LYS A 191 -18.64 -13.10 -24.06
C LYS A 191 -17.18 -12.62 -24.20
N ASP A 192 -16.27 -13.35 -23.56
CA ASP A 192 -14.82 -13.14 -23.60
C ASP A 192 -14.39 -11.69 -23.29
N SER A 193 -15.09 -11.03 -22.36
CA SER A 193 -14.86 -9.63 -21.99
C SER A 193 -14.96 -9.40 -20.48
N ASP A 194 -14.60 -8.19 -20.06
CA ASP A 194 -14.78 -7.65 -18.71
C ASP A 194 -16.04 -6.75 -18.62
N ILE A 195 -17.00 -6.90 -19.55
CA ILE A 195 -18.18 -6.02 -19.64
C ILE A 195 -19.45 -6.72 -19.16
N GLY A 196 -20.05 -6.16 -18.11
CA GLY A 196 -21.36 -6.54 -17.63
C GLY A 196 -22.47 -5.63 -18.16
N ILE A 197 -23.63 -6.19 -18.50
CA ILE A 197 -24.81 -5.44 -18.92
C ILE A 197 -26.01 -5.87 -18.09
N ILE A 198 -26.75 -4.91 -17.54
CA ILE A 198 -28.08 -5.12 -16.99
C ILE A 198 -29.08 -4.27 -17.78
N TYR A 199 -30.08 -4.92 -18.37
CA TYR A 199 -31.23 -4.25 -18.98
C TYR A 199 -32.25 -3.94 -17.89
N ASN A 200 -32.51 -2.66 -17.60
CA ASN A 200 -33.34 -2.27 -16.46
C ASN A 200 -34.81 -2.11 -16.81
N GLU A 201 -35.10 -1.30 -17.83
CA GLU A 201 -36.46 -0.87 -18.12
C GLU A 201 -36.62 -0.31 -19.53
N THR A 202 -37.88 -0.25 -19.96
CA THR A 202 -38.30 0.35 -21.22
C THR A 202 -39.19 1.56 -20.95
N TYR A 203 -38.97 2.63 -21.69
CA TYR A 203 -39.82 3.81 -21.70
C TYR A 203 -40.38 4.05 -23.10
N GLU A 204 -41.53 4.72 -23.17
CA GLU A 204 -42.11 5.15 -24.44
C GLU A 204 -42.09 6.67 -24.51
N SER A 205 -41.56 7.21 -25.60
CA SER A 205 -41.56 8.64 -25.90
C SER A 205 -41.80 8.84 -27.38
N LEU A 206 -42.72 9.73 -27.75
CA LEU A 206 -43.04 10.06 -29.14
C LEU A 206 -43.30 8.82 -30.02
N LYS A 207 -44.00 7.81 -29.48
CA LYS A 207 -44.29 6.50 -30.12
C LYS A 207 -43.05 5.65 -30.44
N ARG A 208 -41.92 5.91 -29.78
CA ARG A 208 -40.71 5.10 -29.85
C ARG A 208 -40.42 4.49 -28.49
N LEU A 209 -39.92 3.26 -28.50
CA LEU A 209 -39.44 2.57 -27.31
C LEU A 209 -37.96 2.90 -27.10
N TYR A 210 -37.62 3.22 -25.87
CA TYR A 210 -36.26 3.45 -25.40
C TYR A 210 -35.96 2.46 -24.28
N PHE A 211 -34.72 1.97 -24.24
CA PHE A 211 -34.28 0.92 -23.34
C PHE A 211 -33.13 1.43 -22.49
N ASN A 212 -33.23 1.19 -21.19
CA ASN A 212 -32.23 1.58 -20.21
C ASN A 212 -31.30 0.41 -19.87
N PHE A 213 -30.00 0.70 -19.85
CA PHE A 213 -28.96 -0.25 -19.50
C PHE A 213 -28.02 0.34 -18.46
N ASN A 214 -27.66 -0.45 -17.46
CA ASN A 214 -26.42 -0.23 -16.72
C ASN A 214 -25.31 -1.07 -17.35
N VAL A 215 -24.18 -0.43 -17.61
CA VAL A 215 -22.95 -1.06 -18.08
C VAL A 215 -21.96 -1.07 -16.93
N TYR A 216 -21.27 -2.20 -16.77
CA TYR A 216 -20.32 -2.46 -15.70
C TYR A 216 -18.96 -2.87 -16.26
N ASP A 217 -17.89 -2.42 -15.62
CA ASP A 217 -16.62 -3.13 -15.64
C ASP A 217 -16.70 -4.26 -14.61
N ALA A 218 -16.65 -5.50 -15.07
CA ALA A 218 -16.94 -6.69 -14.29
C ALA A 218 -15.76 -7.67 -14.23
N ILE A 219 -15.66 -8.36 -13.11
CA ILE A 219 -14.72 -9.45 -12.86
C ILE A 219 -15.55 -10.66 -12.48
N LYS A 220 -15.47 -11.71 -13.30
CA LYS A 220 -16.07 -13.00 -13.00
C LYS A 220 -15.03 -13.89 -12.34
N LEU A 221 -15.34 -14.34 -11.13
CA LEU A 221 -14.56 -15.28 -10.35
C LEU A 221 -15.25 -16.64 -10.41
N VAL A 222 -14.51 -17.70 -10.67
CA VAL A 222 -15.03 -19.07 -10.77
C VAL A 222 -14.16 -19.97 -9.90
N ASP A 223 -14.79 -20.79 -9.06
CA ASP A 223 -14.11 -21.71 -8.16
C ASP A 223 -13.21 -22.69 -8.94
N GLY A 224 -11.95 -22.76 -8.55
CA GLY A 224 -10.92 -23.60 -9.19
C GLY A 224 -10.34 -23.06 -10.49
N GLU A 225 -10.77 -21.89 -10.99
CA GLU A 225 -10.21 -21.29 -12.21
C GLU A 225 -9.12 -20.24 -11.92
N GLU A 226 -8.39 -19.86 -12.98
CA GLU A 226 -7.38 -18.79 -12.88
C GLU A 226 -8.03 -17.44 -12.56
N PHE A 227 -7.40 -16.68 -11.67
CA PHE A 227 -7.86 -15.35 -11.33
C PHE A 227 -7.69 -14.39 -12.54
N PRO A 228 -8.77 -13.72 -13.00
CA PRO A 228 -8.73 -12.98 -14.26
C PRO A 228 -7.72 -11.83 -14.32
N LEU A 229 -7.45 -11.17 -13.18
CA LEU A 229 -6.53 -10.04 -13.13
C LEU A 229 -5.07 -10.45 -12.92
N ASN A 230 -4.84 -11.66 -12.41
CA ASN A 230 -3.51 -12.23 -12.28
C ASN A 230 -3.59 -13.75 -12.36
N LYS A 231 -3.22 -14.27 -13.54
CA LYS A 231 -3.25 -15.70 -13.83
C LYS A 231 -2.31 -16.52 -12.98
N ASP A 232 -1.41 -15.93 -12.19
CA ASP A 232 -0.57 -16.67 -11.25
C ASP A 232 -1.37 -17.22 -10.05
N PHE A 233 -2.63 -16.82 -9.89
CA PHE A 233 -3.51 -17.28 -8.82
C PHE A 233 -4.64 -18.16 -9.32
N ILE A 234 -5.05 -19.13 -8.49
CA ILE A 234 -6.30 -19.88 -8.61
C ILE A 234 -7.30 -19.31 -7.60
N VAL A 235 -8.55 -19.17 -8.03
CA VAL A 235 -9.65 -18.66 -7.22
C VAL A 235 -10.32 -19.80 -6.47
N TYR A 236 -10.62 -19.59 -5.20
CA TYR A 236 -11.53 -20.42 -4.43
C TYR A 236 -12.61 -19.59 -3.74
N ILE A 237 -13.86 -20.00 -3.86
CA ILE A 237 -15.01 -19.36 -3.21
C ILE A 237 -15.42 -20.26 -2.04
N ARG A 238 -15.28 -19.77 -0.81
CA ARG A 238 -15.44 -20.55 0.42
C ARG A 238 -16.35 -19.81 1.39
N GLY A 239 -17.66 -20.09 1.32
CA GLY A 239 -18.65 -19.45 2.17
C GLY A 239 -18.66 -17.94 1.94
N ASN A 240 -18.26 -17.16 2.95
CA ASN A 240 -18.16 -15.70 2.88
C ASN A 240 -16.78 -15.18 2.44
N LYS A 241 -15.92 -16.03 1.86
CA LYS A 241 -14.54 -15.67 1.51
C LYS A 241 -14.21 -15.95 0.04
N ILE A 242 -13.39 -15.08 -0.53
CA ILE A 242 -12.57 -15.39 -1.69
C ILE A 242 -11.18 -15.73 -1.20
N GLU A 243 -10.66 -16.86 -1.66
CA GLU A 243 -9.28 -17.28 -1.46
C GLU A 243 -8.57 -17.29 -2.82
N LEU A 244 -7.34 -16.79 -2.85
CA LEU A 244 -6.47 -16.76 -4.01
C LEU A 244 -5.18 -17.52 -3.67
N GLU A 245 -4.98 -18.67 -4.28
CA GLU A 245 -3.79 -19.50 -4.09
C GLU A 245 -2.79 -19.27 -5.23
N HIS A 246 -1.55 -18.93 -4.91
CA HIS A 246 -0.51 -18.71 -5.91
C HIS A 246 -0.01 -20.05 -6.47
N LYS A 247 0.04 -20.21 -7.80
CA LYS A 247 0.41 -21.46 -8.48
C LYS A 247 1.87 -21.86 -8.31
N HIS A 248 2.78 -20.88 -8.29
CA HIS A 248 4.23 -21.09 -8.28
C HIS A 248 4.95 -20.23 -7.23
N PRO A 249 4.62 -20.37 -5.93
CA PRO A 249 5.22 -19.57 -4.87
C PRO A 249 6.75 -19.68 -4.83
N GLU A 250 7.32 -20.80 -5.25
CA GLU A 250 8.77 -21.04 -5.33
C GLU A 250 9.52 -20.06 -6.25
N ASN A 251 8.81 -19.43 -7.19
CA ASN A 251 9.35 -18.44 -8.11
C ASN A 251 9.27 -17.00 -7.56
N LEU A 252 8.65 -16.80 -6.40
CA LEU A 252 8.56 -15.47 -5.80
C LEU A 252 9.95 -14.98 -5.35
N PRO A 253 10.28 -13.70 -5.62
CA PRO A 253 11.49 -13.10 -5.08
C PRO A 253 11.45 -13.03 -3.54
N GLU A 254 12.63 -12.93 -2.90
CA GLU A 254 12.76 -12.77 -1.44
C GLU A 254 11.80 -11.72 -0.89
N ASN A 255 11.72 -10.56 -1.53
CA ASN A 255 10.77 -9.51 -1.22
C ASN A 255 9.74 -9.43 -2.34
N PHE A 256 8.46 -9.47 -2.02
CA PHE A 256 7.38 -9.47 -3.00
C PHE A 256 6.24 -8.56 -2.59
N LYS A 257 5.40 -8.22 -3.58
CA LYS A 257 4.17 -7.45 -3.37
C LYS A 257 2.99 -8.26 -3.86
N ILE A 258 2.01 -8.45 -3.00
CA ILE A 258 0.74 -9.10 -3.31
C ILE A 258 -0.37 -8.26 -2.72
N MET A 259 -1.22 -7.74 -3.61
CA MET A 259 -2.36 -6.90 -3.28
C MET A 259 -1.90 -5.63 -2.51
N ASN A 260 -2.46 -5.39 -1.33
CA ASN A 260 -2.07 -4.35 -0.41
C ASN A 260 -0.86 -4.72 0.46
N PHE A 261 -0.38 -5.97 0.45
CA PHE A 261 0.76 -6.43 1.23
C PHE A 261 2.07 -6.28 0.46
N ASN A 262 3.01 -5.52 1.02
CA ASN A 262 4.41 -5.52 0.60
C ASN A 262 5.21 -6.28 1.66
N VAL A 263 5.77 -7.42 1.31
CA VAL A 263 6.47 -8.31 2.23
C VAL A 263 7.97 -8.23 1.96
N TYR A 264 8.73 -7.96 3.00
CA TYR A 264 10.19 -7.91 2.98
C TYR A 264 10.75 -8.89 4.00
N VAL A 265 11.77 -9.65 3.63
CA VAL A 265 12.56 -10.40 4.60
C VAL A 265 13.59 -9.45 5.20
N ASP A 266 13.45 -9.09 6.47
CA ASP A 266 14.33 -8.13 7.11
C ASP A 266 15.57 -8.80 7.73
N SER A 267 15.44 -10.02 8.27
CA SER A 267 16.58 -10.80 8.78
C SER A 267 16.36 -12.30 8.74
N PHE A 268 17.47 -13.03 8.58
CA PHE A 268 17.54 -14.49 8.66
C PHE A 268 18.08 -14.93 10.03
N GLY A 269 17.58 -16.06 10.51
CA GLY A 269 18.03 -16.76 11.71
C GLY A 269 17.14 -17.97 11.96
N ASN A 270 17.17 -18.54 13.16
CA ASN A 270 16.21 -19.59 13.55
C ASN A 270 14.74 -19.11 13.45
N ILE A 271 14.54 -17.80 13.58
CA ILE A 271 13.28 -17.11 13.33
C ILE A 271 13.56 -16.08 12.23
N THR A 272 12.80 -16.15 11.14
CA THR A 272 12.83 -15.13 10.10
C THR A 272 12.00 -13.95 10.55
N THR A 273 12.52 -12.73 10.42
CA THR A 273 11.72 -11.52 10.64
C THR A 273 11.25 -10.97 9.30
N PHE A 274 9.94 -10.80 9.15
CA PHE A 274 9.34 -10.15 8.00
C PHE A 274 8.92 -8.74 8.36
N ARG A 275 9.23 -7.78 7.49
CA ARG A 275 8.56 -6.49 7.50
C ARG A 275 7.42 -6.53 6.49
N VAL A 276 6.21 -6.33 6.97
CA VAL A 276 5.01 -6.29 6.14
C VAL A 276 4.43 -4.89 6.16
N LYS A 277 4.32 -4.27 5.00
CA LYS A 277 3.71 -2.95 4.82
C LYS A 277 2.38 -3.08 4.10
N THR A 278 1.32 -2.63 4.76
CA THR A 278 -0.04 -2.53 4.20
C THR A 278 -0.40 -1.07 3.97
N THR A 279 -1.29 -0.81 3.02
CA THR A 279 -1.76 0.55 2.72
C THR A 279 -3.23 0.53 2.35
N HIS A 280 -4.03 1.31 3.09
CA HIS A 280 -5.46 1.43 2.91
C HIS A 280 -5.80 2.89 2.62
N ASN A 281 -6.62 3.13 1.60
CA ASN A 281 -7.09 4.46 1.25
C ASN A 281 -8.59 4.51 1.47
N TYR A 282 -9.05 5.50 2.22
CA TYR A 282 -10.48 5.71 2.48
C TYR A 282 -10.78 7.20 2.64
N GLU A 283 -12.06 7.53 2.48
CA GLU A 283 -12.58 8.89 2.57
C GLU A 283 -13.65 8.93 3.65
N GLU A 284 -13.59 9.95 4.50
CA GLU A 284 -14.56 10.17 5.56
C GLU A 284 -15.18 11.57 5.41
N GLU A 285 -16.50 11.65 5.44
CA GLU A 285 -17.22 12.91 5.56
C GLU A 285 -17.25 13.37 7.02
N ILE A 286 -16.91 14.64 7.24
CA ILE A 286 -16.86 15.23 8.58
C ILE A 286 -18.04 16.17 8.76
N ASP A 287 -18.95 15.78 9.64
CA ASP A 287 -20.11 16.60 10.01
C ASP A 287 -19.84 17.50 11.22
N ASP A 288 -19.17 16.97 12.23
CA ASP A 288 -18.73 17.70 13.43
C ASP A 288 -17.35 17.19 13.86
N ILE A 289 -17.29 16.19 14.75
CA ILE A 289 -16.06 15.56 15.20
C ILE A 289 -16.11 14.07 14.85
N GLN A 290 -15.11 13.60 14.11
CA GLN A 290 -14.99 12.20 13.70
C GLN A 290 -13.65 11.64 14.15
N TYR A 291 -13.67 10.46 14.78
CA TYR A 291 -12.43 9.74 15.08
C TYR A 291 -11.93 9.01 13.83
N LEU A 292 -10.67 9.21 13.47
CA LEU A 292 -10.04 8.66 12.25
C LEU A 292 -8.99 7.57 12.57
N GLY A 293 -8.89 7.15 13.83
CA GLY A 293 -7.90 6.19 14.32
C GLY A 293 -6.55 6.83 14.71
N ASP A 294 -5.77 6.13 15.53
CA ASP A 294 -4.40 6.51 15.93
C ASP A 294 -4.29 7.94 16.50
N ASP A 295 -5.27 8.33 17.33
CA ASP A 295 -5.40 9.68 17.92
C ASP A 295 -5.53 10.83 16.92
N VAL A 296 -5.90 10.51 15.67
CA VAL A 296 -6.23 11.49 14.63
C VAL A 296 -7.74 11.72 14.62
N TRP A 297 -8.14 12.99 14.63
CA TRP A 297 -9.54 13.40 14.65
C TRP A 297 -9.83 14.37 13.49
N GLY A 298 -10.93 14.15 12.76
CA GLY A 298 -11.48 15.15 11.84
C GLY A 298 -12.41 16.08 12.60
N ILE A 299 -12.29 17.39 12.37
CA ILE A 299 -13.12 18.40 13.04
C ILE A 299 -13.63 19.40 12.00
N LYS A 300 -14.93 19.66 12.00
CA LYS A 300 -15.58 20.71 11.21
C LYS A 300 -15.94 21.90 12.08
N GLU A 301 -15.33 23.05 11.78
CA GLU A 301 -15.60 24.31 12.45
C GLU A 301 -16.23 25.28 11.44
N GLY A 302 -17.56 25.42 11.51
CA GLY A 302 -18.34 26.16 10.52
C GLY A 302 -18.21 25.52 9.14
N ASN A 303 -17.66 26.26 8.17
CA ASN A 303 -17.48 25.79 6.78
C ASN A 303 -16.06 25.26 6.50
N LYS A 304 -15.27 24.95 7.54
CA LYS A 304 -13.88 24.51 7.39
C LYS A 304 -13.65 23.22 8.14
N THR A 305 -13.00 22.29 7.46
CA THR A 305 -12.59 21.01 8.02
C THR A 305 -11.10 21.05 8.33
N TYR A 306 -10.73 20.43 9.45
CA TYR A 306 -9.36 20.29 9.92
C TYR A 306 -9.12 18.88 10.42
N VAL A 307 -7.85 18.57 10.61
CA VAL A 307 -7.39 17.37 11.30
C VAL A 307 -6.74 17.81 12.60
N PHE A 308 -7.06 17.12 13.69
CA PHE A 308 -6.47 17.34 15.00
C PHE A 308 -5.65 16.12 15.39
N TYR A 309 -4.43 16.36 15.85
CA TYR A 309 -3.52 15.32 16.33
C TYR A 309 -2.60 15.92 17.40
N CYS A 310 -2.44 15.23 18.54
CA CYS A 310 -1.58 15.65 19.65
C CYS A 310 -1.78 17.11 20.12
N GLY A 311 -3.01 17.61 20.14
CA GLY A 311 -3.31 18.97 20.60
C GLY A 311 -3.18 20.06 19.54
N GLU A 312 -2.80 19.72 18.30
CA GLU A 312 -2.55 20.67 17.21
C GLU A 312 -3.52 20.46 16.02
N LYS A 313 -3.84 21.56 15.33
CA LYS A 313 -4.69 21.59 14.13
C LYS A 313 -3.85 21.60 12.85
N TYR A 314 -4.27 20.81 11.87
CA TYR A 314 -3.64 20.69 10.56
C TYR A 314 -4.68 20.77 9.44
N LYS A 315 -4.27 21.31 8.29
CA LYS A 315 -5.05 21.20 7.04
C LYS A 315 -4.75 19.91 6.31
N ASN A 316 -3.47 19.65 6.09
CA ASN A 316 -2.95 18.42 5.52
C ASN A 316 -1.73 18.03 6.34
N ALA A 317 -1.57 16.74 6.62
CA ALA A 317 -0.45 16.25 7.42
C ALA A 317 -0.13 14.79 7.12
N THR A 318 1.07 14.37 7.48
CA THR A 318 1.44 12.96 7.59
C THR A 318 1.92 12.74 9.01
N PHE A 319 1.21 11.87 9.72
CA PHE A 319 1.51 11.49 11.09
C PHE A 319 2.25 10.17 11.05
N TYR A 320 3.38 10.06 11.75
CA TYR A 320 4.15 8.83 11.84
C TYR A 320 4.00 8.26 13.25
N PHE A 321 3.73 6.96 13.35
CA PHE A 321 3.51 6.26 14.61
C PHE A 321 4.74 5.42 14.94
N GLY A 322 5.18 5.44 16.21
CA GLY A 322 6.35 4.69 16.68
C GLY A 322 7.69 5.45 16.68
N CYS A 323 7.72 6.73 16.28
CA CYS A 323 8.94 7.55 16.32
C CYS A 323 8.87 8.58 17.46
N GLY A 324 9.89 8.58 18.34
CA GLY A 324 9.99 9.54 19.44
C GLY A 324 10.36 10.97 19.00
N LYS A 325 9.83 11.97 19.70
CA LYS A 325 10.24 13.39 19.63
C LYS A 325 11.19 13.68 20.79
N ILE A 326 12.27 14.40 20.53
CA ILE A 326 13.13 14.97 21.56
C ILE A 326 13.10 16.48 21.40
N LEU A 327 12.85 17.17 22.50
CA LEU A 327 12.88 18.63 22.62
C LEU A 327 13.98 19.02 23.62
N ASP A 328 15.21 18.65 23.32
CA ASP A 328 16.35 19.16 24.09
C ASP A 328 17.61 19.24 23.23
N ASP A 329 18.53 20.12 23.63
CA ASP A 329 19.76 20.49 22.93
C ASP A 329 20.80 19.36 22.86
N ASN A 330 20.45 18.17 23.38
CA ASN A 330 21.34 17.02 23.50
C ASN A 330 20.70 15.74 22.93
N VAL A 331 20.26 15.80 21.67
CA VAL A 331 19.68 14.67 20.92
C VAL A 331 20.52 13.39 21.01
N LEU A 332 21.84 13.49 21.20
CA LEU A 332 22.72 12.34 21.37
C LEU A 332 22.61 11.64 22.73
N LYS A 333 22.02 12.24 23.77
CA LYS A 333 21.92 11.65 25.12
C LYS A 333 20.62 10.90 25.39
N VAL A 334 19.75 10.85 24.40
CA VAL A 334 18.39 10.36 24.56
C VAL A 334 18.32 8.86 24.75
N ASP A 335 17.24 8.42 25.39
CA ASP A 335 17.01 7.02 25.71
C ASP A 335 16.32 6.31 24.52
N SER A 336 16.91 6.43 23.33
CA SER A 336 16.47 5.72 22.12
C SER A 336 17.62 5.58 21.13
N ASP A 337 17.51 4.59 20.24
CA ASP A 337 18.36 4.47 19.06
C ASP A 337 18.14 5.68 18.12
N LEU A 338 19.18 6.07 17.40
CA LEU A 338 19.14 7.19 16.47
C LEU A 338 19.42 6.74 15.04
N ILE A 339 18.72 7.35 14.08
CA ILE A 339 19.07 7.25 12.66
C ILE A 339 19.46 8.64 12.19
N LEU A 340 20.74 8.83 11.84
CA LEU A 340 21.24 10.09 11.29
C LEU A 340 21.31 9.98 9.78
N ILE A 341 20.61 10.87 9.09
CA ILE A 341 20.62 10.94 7.62
C ILE A 341 21.36 12.20 7.20
N GLY A 342 22.36 12.01 6.34
CA GLY A 342 23.26 13.06 5.91
C GLY A 342 24.61 13.02 6.61
N GLY A 343 25.66 13.35 5.87
CA GLY A 343 27.03 13.33 6.35
C GLY A 343 27.37 14.51 7.27
N PRO A 344 28.58 14.52 7.86
CA PRO A 344 29.05 15.60 8.73
C PRO A 344 28.96 17.02 8.13
N VAL A 345 28.99 17.14 6.80
CA VAL A 345 28.89 18.43 6.11
C VAL A 345 27.46 18.96 6.09
N SER A 346 26.46 18.09 5.94
CA SER A 346 25.05 18.50 5.80
C SER A 346 24.24 18.37 7.10
N ASN A 347 24.67 17.51 8.03
CA ASN A 347 23.99 17.22 9.28
C ASN A 347 24.89 17.51 10.50
N ASN A 348 24.51 18.52 11.29
CA ASN A 348 25.27 18.97 12.45
C ASN A 348 25.40 17.89 13.54
N ILE A 349 24.39 17.03 13.72
CA ILE A 349 24.44 15.94 14.70
C ILE A 349 25.44 14.88 14.23
N THR A 350 25.44 14.53 12.94
CA THR A 350 26.47 13.65 12.36
C THR A 350 27.88 14.25 12.51
N ASN A 351 28.02 15.57 12.37
CA ASN A 351 29.30 16.26 12.56
C ASN A 351 29.85 16.15 13.99
N GLN A 352 28.98 16.21 15.01
CA GLN A 352 29.38 16.07 16.42
C GLN A 352 30.00 14.70 16.72
N ILE A 353 29.58 13.66 16.00
CA ILE A 353 30.07 12.28 16.18
C ILE A 353 31.07 11.84 15.11
N LYS A 354 31.52 12.72 14.20
CA LYS A 354 32.31 12.35 13.02
C LYS A 354 33.59 11.56 13.35
N ASP A 355 34.25 11.93 14.44
CA ASP A 355 35.52 11.32 14.90
C ASP A 355 35.29 9.97 15.60
N LYS A 356 34.02 9.58 15.78
CA LYS A 356 33.59 8.28 16.34
C LYS A 356 33.05 7.33 15.27
N LEU A 357 32.93 7.80 14.02
CA LEU A 357 32.50 6.96 12.90
C LEU A 357 33.59 5.93 12.56
N LYS A 358 33.17 4.71 12.18
CA LYS A 358 34.08 3.63 11.77
C LYS A 358 34.70 3.94 10.41
N ILE A 359 33.92 4.55 9.51
CA ILE A 359 34.40 5.09 8.24
C ILE A 359 34.13 6.59 8.22
N LYS A 360 35.18 7.37 7.94
CA LYS A 360 35.08 8.81 7.71
C LYS A 360 34.24 9.08 6.48
N ILE A 361 33.29 10.02 6.56
CA ILE A 361 32.46 10.43 5.42
C ILE A 361 32.69 11.91 5.16
N ASP A 362 32.99 12.24 3.91
CA ASP A 362 33.14 13.61 3.42
C ASP A 362 32.74 13.69 1.94
N ASN A 363 32.89 14.85 1.30
CA ASN A 363 32.45 15.04 -0.09
C ASN A 363 33.21 14.18 -1.11
N ASN A 364 34.31 13.54 -0.73
CA ASN A 364 35.13 12.69 -1.61
C ASN A 364 35.06 11.21 -1.23
N ASN A 365 34.89 10.88 0.05
CA ASN A 365 34.82 9.50 0.55
C ASN A 365 33.40 9.18 1.05
N PRO A 366 32.75 8.09 0.58
CA PRO A 366 33.31 6.89 -0.09
C PRO A 366 33.45 6.95 -1.62
N GLY A 367 33.15 8.07 -2.26
CA GLY A 367 33.29 8.28 -3.70
C GLY A 367 31.96 8.57 -4.38
N LYS A 368 32.00 9.07 -5.62
CA LYS A 368 30.82 9.51 -6.36
C LYS A 368 29.67 8.47 -6.33
N ASN A 369 28.46 8.93 -6.03
CA ASN A 369 27.23 8.16 -5.87
C ASN A 369 27.29 7.06 -4.79
N ARG A 370 28.29 7.07 -3.90
CA ARG A 370 28.45 6.08 -2.85
C ARG A 370 28.10 6.64 -1.49
N GLY A 371 27.57 5.77 -0.65
CA GLY A 371 27.34 6.05 0.74
C GLY A 371 27.73 4.92 1.66
N VAL A 372 27.87 5.27 2.92
CA VAL A 372 28.17 4.35 4.00
C VAL A 372 26.96 4.28 4.92
N ILE A 373 26.53 3.06 5.20
CA ILE A 373 25.64 2.70 6.29
C ILE A 373 26.54 2.19 7.39
N GLN A 374 26.48 2.76 8.58
CA GLN A 374 27.27 2.25 9.70
C GLN A 374 26.52 2.34 11.02
N LEU A 375 26.52 1.23 11.75
CA LEU A 375 25.97 1.12 13.09
C LEU A 375 27.10 1.33 14.10
N ILE A 376 26.93 2.29 14.99
CA ILE A 376 27.87 2.56 16.08
C ILE A 376 27.13 2.56 17.43
N LYS A 377 27.84 2.24 18.51
CA LYS A 377 27.32 2.53 19.85
C LYS A 377 27.25 4.03 20.05
N ASN A 378 26.17 4.52 20.64
CA ASN A 378 26.03 5.94 20.92
C ASN A 378 27.08 6.36 21.97
N PRO A 379 28.02 7.27 21.63
CA PRO A 379 29.09 7.67 22.54
C PRO A 379 28.59 8.48 23.73
N TYR A 380 27.37 9.03 23.68
CA TYR A 380 26.76 9.85 24.71
C TYR A 380 25.65 9.12 25.48
N ASN A 381 25.18 7.97 24.99
CA ASN A 381 24.31 7.04 25.72
C ASN A 381 24.59 5.58 25.30
N PRO A 382 25.59 4.90 25.88
CA PRO A 382 26.09 3.60 25.41
C PRO A 382 25.10 2.43 25.44
N LYS A 383 23.90 2.62 26.02
CA LYS A 383 22.81 1.65 25.98
C LYS A 383 22.12 1.57 24.62
N HIS A 384 22.26 2.62 23.81
CA HIS A 384 21.63 2.75 22.49
C HIS A 384 22.67 2.85 21.38
N ASN A 385 22.20 2.70 20.15
CA ASN A 385 22.99 2.73 18.94
C ASN A 385 22.63 3.94 18.06
N ILE A 386 23.54 4.27 17.15
CA ILE A 386 23.34 5.27 16.10
C ILE A 386 23.59 4.58 14.76
N LEU A 387 22.57 4.56 13.91
CA LEU A 387 22.71 4.18 12.51
C LEU A 387 22.94 5.45 11.69
N VAL A 388 24.08 5.53 11.02
CA VAL A 388 24.41 6.67 10.14
C VAL A 388 24.21 6.26 8.69
N LEU A 389 23.37 7.00 7.98
CA LEU A 389 23.10 6.85 6.55
C LEU A 389 23.62 8.10 5.83
N ALA A 390 24.83 8.03 5.28
CA ALA A 390 25.47 9.20 4.68
C ALA A 390 26.30 8.87 3.45
N GLY A 391 26.07 9.64 2.39
CA GLY A 391 26.86 9.65 1.16
C GLY A 391 27.94 10.71 1.14
N SER A 392 28.90 10.54 0.22
CA SER A 392 29.75 11.67 -0.19
C SER A 392 28.99 12.69 -1.05
N ASP A 393 27.85 12.28 -1.62
CA ASP A 393 26.92 13.14 -2.31
C ASP A 393 25.47 12.72 -2.04
N ARG A 394 24.52 13.46 -2.62
CA ARG A 394 23.07 13.23 -2.46
C ARG A 394 22.66 11.83 -2.92
N ASN A 395 23.23 11.34 -4.01
CA ASN A 395 22.93 10.01 -4.54
C ASN A 395 23.46 8.91 -3.64
N GLY A 396 24.63 9.11 -3.04
CA GLY A 396 25.18 8.22 -2.03
C GLY A 396 24.29 8.11 -0.79
N THR A 397 23.76 9.23 -0.27
CA THR A 397 22.81 9.19 0.85
C THR A 397 21.51 8.50 0.44
N LYS A 398 20.98 8.79 -0.76
CA LYS A 398 19.81 8.11 -1.33
C LYS A 398 20.06 6.59 -1.42
N ALA A 399 21.24 6.16 -1.84
CA ALA A 399 21.62 4.75 -1.91
C ALA A 399 21.51 4.06 -0.54
N CYS A 400 22.03 4.69 0.52
CA CYS A 400 21.95 4.17 1.88
C CYS A 400 20.48 4.00 2.33
N VAL A 401 19.64 5.00 2.09
CA VAL A 401 18.22 4.96 2.46
C VAL A 401 17.48 3.88 1.68
N LEU A 402 17.71 3.75 0.37
CA LEU A 402 17.10 2.70 -0.44
C LEU A 402 17.58 1.30 -0.04
N ALA A 403 18.85 1.14 0.35
CA ALA A 403 19.37 -0.13 0.84
C ALA A 403 18.60 -0.63 2.08
N VAL A 404 18.27 0.28 3.00
CA VAL A 404 17.46 -0.02 4.18
C VAL A 404 16.02 -0.35 3.78
N ILE A 405 15.38 0.51 2.98
CA ILE A 405 13.97 0.34 2.57
C ILE A 405 13.75 -0.97 1.81
N ASN A 406 14.72 -1.39 1.00
CA ASN A 406 14.61 -2.60 0.19
C ASN A 406 15.09 -3.86 0.92
N GLY A 407 15.40 -3.78 2.22
CA GLY A 407 15.88 -4.90 3.01
C GLY A 407 17.26 -5.41 2.58
N ILE A 408 18.06 -4.62 1.85
CA ILE A 408 19.44 -4.98 1.48
C ILE A 408 20.34 -4.90 2.71
N TYR A 409 20.15 -3.88 3.55
CA TYR A 409 20.86 -3.76 4.81
C TYR A 409 20.29 -4.73 5.86
N LYS A 410 21.09 -5.73 6.25
CA LYS A 410 20.71 -6.77 7.25
C LYS A 410 21.40 -6.54 8.61
N ASN A 411 21.35 -5.31 9.13
CA ASN A 411 21.90 -4.94 10.46
C ASN A 411 23.39 -5.22 10.68
N GLN A 412 24.17 -5.22 9.59
CA GLN A 412 25.62 -5.33 9.67
C GLN A 412 26.27 -4.02 10.18
N ASP A 413 27.45 -4.16 10.78
CA ASP A 413 28.19 -3.04 11.38
C ASP A 413 28.49 -1.89 10.41
N ILE A 414 28.82 -2.23 9.16
CA ILE A 414 29.16 -1.29 8.09
C ILE A 414 28.69 -1.90 6.76
N MET A 415 28.15 -1.07 5.87
CA MET A 415 27.89 -1.40 4.47
C MET A 415 28.27 -0.19 3.61
N ILE A 416 28.96 -0.41 2.50
CA ILE A 416 29.17 0.61 1.47
C ILE A 416 28.29 0.27 0.29
N VAL A 417 27.50 1.25 -0.15
CA VAL A 417 26.57 1.11 -1.25
C VAL A 417 26.82 2.17 -2.32
N GLU A 418 26.46 1.85 -3.55
CA GLU A 418 26.50 2.75 -4.71
C GLU A 418 25.11 2.82 -5.35
N LEU A 419 24.70 4.02 -5.75
CA LEU A 419 23.52 4.21 -6.58
C LEU A 419 23.90 4.15 -8.07
N ASP A 420 23.37 3.14 -8.77
CA ASP A 420 23.47 2.98 -10.22
C ASP A 420 22.07 3.07 -10.85
N GLY A 421 21.76 4.24 -11.41
CA GLY A 421 20.38 4.61 -11.78
C GLY A 421 19.48 4.64 -10.55
N ASP A 422 18.49 3.75 -10.50
CA ASP A 422 17.61 3.56 -9.33
C ASP A 422 17.91 2.28 -8.55
N LYS A 423 18.98 1.55 -8.93
CA LYS A 423 19.38 0.31 -8.26
C LYS A 423 20.51 0.57 -7.28
N VAL A 424 20.42 -0.07 -6.12
CA VAL A 424 21.47 -0.04 -5.10
C VAL A 424 22.39 -1.23 -5.31
N LYS A 425 23.69 -0.99 -5.37
CA LYS A 425 24.74 -2.02 -5.42
C LYS A 425 25.52 -2.03 -4.12
N VAL A 426 25.72 -3.20 -3.52
CA VAL A 426 26.62 -3.37 -2.37
C VAL A 426 28.05 -3.45 -2.89
N ILE A 427 28.90 -2.57 -2.38
CA ILE A 427 30.33 -2.50 -2.73
C ILE A 427 31.17 -3.24 -1.68
N LYS A 428 30.80 -3.13 -0.41
CA LYS A 428 31.50 -3.75 0.72
C LYS A 428 30.61 -3.96 1.92
#